data_AF-A0A1A7WN36-F1
#
_entry.id   AF-A0A1A7WN36-F1
#
_cell.length_a   1.000
_cell.length_b   1.000
_cell.length_c   1.000
_cell.angle_alpha   90.00
_cell.angle_beta   90.00
_cell.angle_gamma   90.00
#
_symmetry.space_group_name_H-M   'P 1'
#
loop_
_entity.id
_entity.type
_entity.pdbx_description
1 polymer ?
#
loop_
_entity_poly.entity_id
_entity_poly.type
_entity_poly.pdbx_seq_one_letter_code
_entity_poly.pdbx_strand_id
1 'polypeptide(L)'
;LAVYFSAGVISTMVSYLCKTATGRFYPSLGASGAVMAVLAAVCTKVPEAKLGIIFLPMVTFTAGNALKALVAIDTAGLMLGWRLFDHAAHLGGALFGV
;
A
#
# COMPACT_ATOMS: atom_id res chain seq x y z
N LEU A 1 -9.37 -7.02 -12.36
CA LEU A 1 -8.11 -7.68 -12.78
C LEU A 1 -7.15 -6.73 -13.49
N ALA A 2 -7.60 -5.93 -14.48
CA ALA A 2 -6.75 -4.93 -15.14
C ALA A 2 -6.04 -3.98 -14.16
N VAL A 3 -6.80 -3.31 -13.28
CA VAL A 3 -6.25 -2.44 -12.22
C VAL A 3 -5.19 -3.16 -11.39
N TYR A 4 -5.45 -4.40 -11.00
CA TYR A 4 -4.54 -5.19 -10.16
C TYR A 4 -3.21 -5.48 -10.87
N PHE A 5 -3.24 -5.93 -12.13
CA PHE A 5 -2.01 -6.20 -12.87
C PHE A 5 -1.23 -4.93 -13.21
N SER A 6 -1.91 -3.85 -13.63
CA SER A 6 -1.27 -2.55 -13.84
C SER A 6 -0.63 -2.02 -12.56
N ALA A 7 -1.33 -2.15 -11.43
CA ALA A 7 -0.81 -1.78 -10.12
C ALA A 7 0.41 -2.62 -9.72
N GLY A 8 0.43 -3.92 -10.04
CA GLY A 8 1.59 -4.79 -9.82
C GLY A 8 2.83 -4.24 -10.53
N VAL A 9 2.71 -3.90 -11.82
CA VAL A 9 3.82 -3.30 -12.58
C VAL A 9 4.26 -1.96 -11.99
N ILE A 10 3.32 -1.05 -11.72
CA ILE A 10 3.64 0.31 -11.25
C ILE A 10 4.23 0.29 -9.85
N SER A 11 3.65 -0.47 -8.92
CA SER A 11 4.18 -0.60 -7.55
C SER A 11 5.58 -1.19 -7.53
N THR A 12 5.85 -2.24 -8.30
CA THR A 12 7.19 -2.80 -8.45
C THR A 12 8.16 -1.80 -9.07
N MET A 13 7.74 -1.02 -10.06
CA MET A 13 8.56 0.05 -10.65
C MET A 13 8.94 1.11 -9.61
N VAL A 14 7.99 1.60 -8.81
CA VAL A 14 8.25 2.57 -7.74
C VAL A 14 9.23 2.01 -6.71
N SER A 15 9.07 0.74 -6.32
CA SER A 15 10.00 0.08 -5.41
C SER A 15 11.42 0.03 -5.97
N TYR A 16 11.58 -0.37 -7.25
CA TYR A 16 12.88 -0.40 -7.89
C TYR A 16 13.52 0.99 -7.98
N LEU A 17 12.77 2.01 -8.40
CA LEU A 17 13.28 3.38 -8.47
C LEU A 17 13.75 3.88 -7.11
N CYS A 18 12.97 3.65 -6.06
CA CYS A 18 13.32 4.06 -4.70
C CYS A 18 14.57 3.32 -4.20
N LYS A 19 14.66 2.01 -4.43
CA LYS A 19 15.78 1.17 -4.03
C LYS A 19 17.07 1.55 -4.78
N THR A 20 16.99 1.78 -6.09
CA THR A 20 18.13 2.26 -6.90
C THR A 20 18.60 3.63 -6.42
N ALA A 21 17.68 4.58 -6.18
CA ALA A 21 18.01 5.91 -5.69
C ALA A 21 18.64 5.91 -4.28
N THR A 22 18.33 4.90 -3.46
CA THR A 22 18.84 4.75 -2.09
C THR A 22 19.99 3.74 -1.95
N GLY A 23 20.49 3.17 -3.06
CA GLY A 23 21.58 2.20 -3.07
C GLY A 23 21.24 0.84 -2.44
N ARG A 24 19.96 0.47 -2.38
CA ARG A 24 19.49 -0.82 -1.84
C ARG A 24 19.22 -1.79 -2.99
N PHE A 25 19.75 -3.02 -2.94
CA PHE A 25 19.70 -3.96 -4.07
C PHE A 25 19.09 -5.32 -3.69
N TYR A 26 17.85 -5.32 -3.19
CA TYR A 26 17.08 -6.55 -2.99
C TYR A 26 15.77 -6.51 -3.78
N PRO A 27 15.36 -7.63 -4.37
CA PRO A 27 14.23 -7.66 -5.31
C PRO A 27 12.90 -7.32 -4.61
N SER A 28 12.01 -6.64 -5.35
CA SER A 28 10.59 -6.51 -5.02
C SER A 28 9.84 -7.65 -5.71
N LEU A 29 9.11 -8.48 -4.97
CA LEU A 29 8.47 -9.71 -5.51
C LEU A 29 7.01 -9.88 -5.09
N GLY A 30 6.39 -8.86 -4.50
CA GLY A 30 5.11 -9.00 -3.79
C GLY A 30 3.88 -8.55 -4.59
N ALA A 31 2.83 -9.37 -4.54
CA ALA A 31 1.45 -9.00 -4.92
C ALA A 31 0.86 -7.86 -4.05
N SER A 32 1.48 -7.55 -2.91
CA SER A 32 0.94 -6.64 -1.90
C SER A 32 0.81 -5.19 -2.40
N GLY A 33 1.68 -4.72 -3.29
CA GLY A 33 1.54 -3.39 -3.92
C GLY A 33 0.26 -3.27 -4.76
N ALA A 34 -0.09 -4.32 -5.50
CA ALA A 34 -1.34 -4.38 -6.25
C ALA A 34 -2.57 -4.46 -5.34
N VAL A 35 -2.48 -5.20 -4.22
CA VAL A 35 -3.53 -5.21 -3.19
C VAL A 35 -3.71 -3.82 -2.58
N MET A 36 -2.61 -3.12 -2.29
CA MET A 36 -2.66 -1.76 -1.75
C MET A 36 -3.34 -0.78 -2.73
N ALA A 37 -3.11 -0.93 -4.04
CA ALA A 37 -3.83 -0.13 -5.03
C ALA A 37 -5.33 -0.38 -5.05
N VAL A 38 -5.76 -1.66 -4.99
CA VAL A 38 -7.19 -2.00 -4.92
C VAL A 38 -7.80 -1.46 -3.63
N LEU A 39 -7.10 -1.60 -2.50
CA LEU A 39 -7.54 -1.07 -1.21
C LEU A 39 -7.68 0.45 -1.27
N ALA A 40 -6.67 1.15 -1.77
CA ALA A 40 -6.68 2.60 -1.91
C ALA A 40 -7.85 3.05 -2.79
N ALA A 41 -8.07 2.42 -3.95
CA ALA A 41 -9.18 2.73 -4.84
C ALA A 41 -10.55 2.56 -4.17
N VAL A 42 -10.74 1.50 -3.37
CA VAL A 42 -12.00 1.30 -2.64
C VAL A 42 -12.16 2.33 -1.53
N CYS A 43 -11.10 2.53 -0.73
CA CYS A 43 -11.10 3.46 0.39
C CYS A 43 -11.29 4.92 -0.02
N THR A 44 -10.83 5.32 -1.21
CA THR A 44 -11.05 6.69 -1.74
C THR A 44 -12.44 6.88 -2.31
N LYS A 45 -13.05 5.83 -2.88
CA LYS A 45 -14.41 5.90 -3.45
C LYS A 45 -15.51 5.91 -2.40
N VAL A 46 -15.32 5.19 -1.29
CA VAL A 46 -16.29 5.10 -0.19
C VAL A 46 -15.62 5.33 1.17
N PRO A 47 -15.07 6.54 1.42
CA PRO A 47 -14.22 6.80 2.60
C PRO A 47 -14.95 6.63 3.93
N GLU A 48 -16.26 6.86 3.96
CA GLU A 48 -17.12 6.74 5.15
C GLU A 48 -17.56 5.30 5.43
N ALA A 49 -17.26 4.34 4.55
CA ALA A 49 -17.58 2.93 4.78
C ALA A 49 -16.88 2.44 6.05
N LYS A 50 -17.64 1.79 6.94
CA LYS A 50 -17.07 1.21 8.16
C LYS A 50 -16.43 -0.13 7.85
N LEU A 51 -15.12 -0.22 8.09
CA LEU A 51 -14.36 -1.45 8.07
C LEU A 51 -14.31 -2.04 9.48
N GLY A 52 -14.44 -3.35 9.57
CA GLY A 52 -14.31 -4.12 10.81
C GLY A 52 -13.20 -5.16 10.68
N ILE A 53 -12.67 -5.60 11.82
CA ILE A 53 -11.73 -6.71 11.89
C ILE A 53 -12.52 -7.99 12.16
N ILE A 54 -12.34 -9.03 11.33
CA ILE A 54 -13.18 -10.25 11.34
C ILE A 54 -13.35 -10.85 12.74
N PHE A 55 -12.29 -10.89 13.54
CA PHE A 55 -12.29 -11.45 14.91
C PHE A 55 -12.48 -10.41 16.03
N LEU A 56 -12.61 -9.13 15.68
CA LEU A 56 -12.86 -8.02 16.61
C LEU A 56 -13.94 -7.08 16.03
N PRO A 57 -15.18 -7.58 15.81
CA PRO A 57 -16.22 -6.82 15.11
C PRO A 57 -16.72 -5.59 15.90
N MET A 58 -16.42 -5.52 17.20
CA MET A 58 -16.73 -4.36 18.04
C MET A 58 -15.84 -3.15 17.72
N VAL A 59 -14.70 -3.38 17.05
CA VAL A 59 -13.78 -2.33 16.62
C VAL A 59 -14.04 -2.04 15.14
N THR A 60 -14.56 -0.85 14.87
CA THR A 60 -14.78 -0.37 13.50
C THR A 60 -14.10 0.98 13.29
N PHE A 61 -13.68 1.23 12.07
CA PHE A 61 -13.06 2.48 11.64
C PHE A 61 -13.46 2.78 10.19
N THR A 62 -13.34 4.04 9.77
CA THR A 62 -13.69 4.41 8.39
C THR A 62 -12.62 3.94 7.41
N ALA A 63 -13.03 3.59 6.19
CA ALA A 63 -12.13 3.19 5.12
C ALA A 63 -11.07 4.25 4.82
N GLY A 64 -11.45 5.54 4.88
CA GLY A 64 -10.52 6.64 4.75
C GLY A 64 -9.45 6.69 5.86
N ASN A 65 -9.83 6.44 7.12
CA ASN A 65 -8.86 6.39 8.22
C ASN A 65 -7.94 5.16 8.12
N ALA A 66 -8.47 4.03 7.65
CA ALA A 66 -7.67 2.83 7.38
C ALA A 66 -6.56 3.10 6.36
N LEU A 67 -6.92 3.73 5.24
CA LEU A 67 -5.98 4.07 4.17
C LEU A 67 -4.91 5.05 4.67
N LYS A 68 -5.31 6.11 5.39
CA LYS A 68 -4.36 7.09 5.98
C LYS A 68 -3.38 6.40 6.92
N ALA A 69 -3.86 5.50 7.79
CA ALA A 69 -3.01 4.77 8.72
C ALA A 69 -2.00 3.87 7.98
N LEU A 70 -2.44 3.15 6.94
CA LEU A 70 -1.54 2.31 6.14
C LEU A 70 -0.48 3.13 5.41
N VAL A 71 -0.88 4.22 4.74
CA VAL A 71 0.07 5.14 4.07
C VAL A 71 1.06 5.73 5.08
N ALA A 72 0.60 6.11 6.28
CA ALA A 72 1.48 6.61 7.33
C ALA A 72 2.49 5.56 7.81
N ILE A 73 2.05 4.31 8.01
CA ILE A 73 2.91 3.19 8.41
C ILE A 73 3.94 2.88 7.32
N ASP A 74 3.53 2.81 6.05
CA ASP A 74 4.47 2.54 4.95
C ASP A 74 5.44 3.71 4.74
N THR A 75 4.99 4.96 4.91
CA THR A 75 5.87 6.13 4.88
C THR A 75 6.90 6.07 6.00
N ALA A 76 6.46 5.79 7.23
CA ALA A 76 7.36 5.63 8.37
C ALA A 76 8.33 4.46 8.16
N GLY A 77 7.85 3.31 7.69
CA GLY A 77 8.69 2.15 7.39
C GLY A 77 9.72 2.42 6.30
N LEU A 78 9.35 3.20 5.27
CA LEU A 78 10.28 3.61 4.24
C LEU A 78 11.37 4.54 4.78
N MET A 79 10.99 5.57 5.54
CA MET A 79 11.90 6.56 6.12
C MET A 79 12.82 5.97 7.19
N LEU A 80 12.29 5.09 8.05
CA LEU A 80 13.04 4.42 9.11
C LEU A 80 13.82 3.19 8.61
N GLY A 81 13.65 2.81 7.34
CA GLY A 81 14.39 1.70 6.73
C GLY A 81 13.96 0.32 7.19
N TRP A 82 12.69 0.14 7.58
CA TRP A 82 12.12 -1.17 7.87
C TRP A 82 12.17 -2.07 6.62
N ARG A 83 12.40 -3.37 6.85
CA ARG A 83 12.66 -4.35 5.77
C ARG A 83 11.62 -5.46 5.68
N LEU A 84 10.69 -5.53 6.65
CA LEU A 84 9.68 -6.58 6.69
C LEU A 84 8.72 -6.50 5.49
N PHE A 85 8.42 -5.29 5.01
CA PHE A 85 7.56 -5.05 3.86
C PHE A 85 8.25 -4.20 2.80
N ASP A 86 7.75 -4.31 1.57
CA ASP A 86 8.16 -3.43 0.48
C ASP A 86 7.35 -2.12 0.53
N HIS A 87 7.70 -1.28 1.49
CA HIS A 87 6.99 -0.03 1.78
C HIS A 87 6.89 0.90 0.56
N ALA A 88 7.96 0.98 -0.25
CA ALA A 88 7.94 1.77 -1.49
C ALA A 88 6.96 1.20 -2.52
N ALA A 89 6.87 -0.14 -2.65
CA ALA A 89 5.86 -0.76 -3.51
C ALA A 89 4.44 -0.46 -3.00
N HIS A 90 4.21 -0.54 -1.69
CA HIS A 90 2.90 -0.22 -1.12
C HIS A 90 2.50 1.23 -1.37
N LEU A 91 3.39 2.19 -1.14
CA LEU A 91 3.11 3.62 -1.41
C LEU A 91 2.88 3.89 -2.89
N GLY A 92 3.67 3.27 -3.77
CA GLY A 92 3.46 3.36 -5.22
C GLY A 92 2.13 2.76 -5.66
N GLY A 93 1.74 1.63 -5.07
CA GLY A 93 0.44 0.99 -5.28
C GLY A 93 -0.70 1.87 -4.78
N ALA A 94 -0.61 2.37 -3.55
CA ALA A 94 -1.59 3.28 -2.96
C ALA A 94 -1.81 4.51 -3.84
N LEU A 95 -0.72 5.15 -4.29
CA LEU A 95 -0.77 6.31 -5.17
C LEU A 95 -1.45 6.00 -6.51
N PHE A 96 -1.18 4.83 -7.10
CA PHE A 96 -1.83 4.41 -8.34
C PHE A 96 -3.32 4.08 -8.15
N GLY A 97 -3.71 3.62 -6.97
CA GLY A 97 -5.09 3.28 -6.65
C GLY A 97 -5.98 4.48 -6.33
N VAL A 98 -5.40 5.57 -5.81
CA VAL A 98 -6.09 6.85 -5.56
C VAL A 98 -6.51 7.50 -6.86
#